data_AF-A0AAC9SPU3-F1
#
_entry.id   AF-A0AAC9SPU3-F1
#
_cell.length_a   1.000
_cell.length_b   1.000
_cell.length_c   1.000
_cell.angle_alpha   90.00
_cell.angle_beta   90.00
_cell.angle_gamma   90.00
#
_symmetry.space_group_name_H-M   'P 1'
#
loop_
_entity.id
_entity.type
_entity.pdbx_description
1 polymer ?
#
loop_
_entity_poly.entity_id
_entity_poly.type
_entity_poly.pdbx_seq_one_letter_code
_entity_poly.pdbx_strand_id
1 'polypeptide(L)'
;MAAITAALVKDLREKTGAGMMDCKKALNEANGDIEAAIDWLRTKGLAAAAKKSGRVAAEGLVGVASADKVAAMVEVNAETDFVARNESFQNFVESVAKVALKVGEDLEAIKAATLETGRTVADELTHLVATIGENMTLRRARVFTVPSGVVATYVHGALRPGLGKIGVLAAVEAPTADEAIEQLGRQVGMHVAATRPSALDVSSLDPAEVERERAVLVEQSRASGKPEAIIEKMVEGRIRKFYEEVVLLEQVWVHDGETRVKDVLKKAGVKLVGFDRFQLGEGIEKEEDDFAAEVAKVAGV
;
A
#
# COMPACT_ATOMS: atom_id res chain seq x y z
N MET A 1 -46.81 0.35 -16.64
CA MET A 1 -45.50 -0.35 -16.65
C MET A 1 -44.79 0.06 -17.92
N ALA A 2 -43.76 0.91 -17.85
CA ALA A 2 -42.93 1.18 -19.02
C ALA A 2 -42.30 -0.14 -19.49
N ALA A 3 -42.28 -0.39 -20.80
CA ALA A 3 -41.67 -1.61 -21.32
C ALA A 3 -40.14 -1.51 -21.15
N ILE A 4 -39.56 -2.32 -20.26
CA ILE A 4 -38.11 -2.38 -20.07
C ILE A 4 -37.49 -3.11 -21.28
N THR A 5 -37.00 -2.32 -22.24
CA THR A 5 -36.39 -2.84 -23.47
C THR A 5 -34.95 -3.25 -23.23
N ALA A 6 -34.44 -4.17 -24.06
CA ALA A 6 -33.03 -4.57 -24.02
C ALA A 6 -32.07 -3.38 -24.27
N ALA A 7 -32.49 -2.42 -25.11
CA ALA A 7 -31.73 -1.20 -25.36
C ALA A 7 -31.63 -0.33 -24.10
N LEU A 8 -32.71 -0.20 -23.33
CA LEU A 8 -32.71 0.57 -22.09
C LEU A 8 -31.83 -0.07 -21.01
N VAL A 9 -31.86 -1.40 -20.89
CA VAL A 9 -30.97 -2.14 -19.98
C VAL A 9 -29.50 -1.97 -20.41
N LYS A 10 -29.23 -2.01 -21.72
CA LYS A 10 -27.88 -1.78 -22.26
C LYS A 10 -27.39 -0.37 -21.95
N ASP A 11 -28.22 0.66 -22.15
CA ASP A 11 -27.88 2.06 -21.87
C ASP A 11 -27.56 2.25 -20.37
N LEU A 12 -28.40 1.74 -19.47
CA LEU A 12 -28.13 1.81 -18.03
C LEU A 12 -26.82 1.07 -17.66
N ARG A 13 -26.55 -0.08 -18.28
CA ARG A 13 -25.30 -0.83 -18.06
C ARG A 13 -24.08 -0.06 -18.55
N GLU A 14 -24.15 0.59 -19.71
CA GLU A 14 -23.05 1.40 -20.23
C GLU A 14 -22.78 2.63 -19.35
N LYS A 15 -23.84 3.24 -18.79
CA LYS A 15 -23.73 4.38 -17.86
C LYS A 15 -23.19 4.00 -16.47
N THR A 16 -23.48 2.79 -16.00
CA THR A 16 -23.22 2.41 -14.59
C THR A 16 -22.19 1.30 -14.42
N GLY A 17 -21.82 0.55 -15.46
CA GLY A 17 -20.96 -0.62 -15.34
C GLY A 17 -21.56 -1.79 -14.54
N ALA A 18 -22.81 -1.69 -14.07
CA ALA A 18 -23.44 -2.72 -13.26
C ALA A 18 -23.76 -3.99 -14.07
N GLY A 19 -23.97 -5.11 -13.37
CA GLY A 19 -24.35 -6.38 -13.98
C GLY A 19 -25.66 -6.26 -14.77
N MET A 20 -25.77 -7.01 -15.88
CA MET A 20 -26.93 -6.94 -16.78
C MET A 20 -28.27 -7.16 -16.07
N MET A 21 -28.30 -8.15 -15.16
CA MET A 21 -29.51 -8.47 -14.40
C MET A 21 -29.82 -7.42 -13.33
N ASP A 22 -28.81 -6.78 -12.76
CA ASP A 22 -29.02 -5.72 -11.78
C ASP A 22 -29.53 -4.44 -12.45
N CYS A 23 -29.04 -4.11 -13.65
CA CYS A 23 -29.58 -3.03 -14.48
C CYS A 23 -31.06 -3.28 -14.81
N LYS A 24 -31.40 -4.51 -15.24
CA LYS A 24 -32.80 -4.88 -15.54
C LYS A 24 -33.70 -4.78 -14.30
N LYS A 25 -33.23 -5.25 -13.14
CA LYS A 25 -33.96 -5.14 -11.87
C LYS A 25 -34.14 -3.68 -11.47
N ALA A 26 -33.08 -2.88 -11.53
CA ALA A 26 -33.14 -1.46 -11.19
C ALA A 26 -34.15 -0.72 -12.07
N LEU A 27 -34.16 -0.97 -13.38
CA LEU A 27 -35.15 -0.41 -14.30
C LEU A 27 -36.57 -0.87 -14.00
N ASN A 28 -36.77 -2.13 -13.60
CA ASN A 28 -38.09 -2.60 -13.18
C ASN A 28 -38.59 -1.86 -11.92
N GLU A 29 -37.74 -1.73 -10.91
CA GLU A 29 -38.07 -1.02 -9.65
C GLU A 29 -38.28 0.49 -9.87
N ALA A 30 -37.52 1.07 -10.80
CA ALA A 30 -37.62 2.46 -11.21
C ALA A 30 -38.69 2.73 -12.29
N ASN A 31 -39.50 1.73 -12.66
CA ASN A 31 -40.51 1.85 -13.72
C ASN A 31 -39.98 2.39 -15.06
N GLY A 32 -38.72 2.07 -15.40
CA GLY A 32 -38.04 2.47 -16.63
C GLY A 32 -37.35 3.84 -16.56
N ASP A 33 -37.39 4.53 -15.42
CA ASP A 33 -36.65 5.77 -15.20
C ASP A 33 -35.16 5.46 -14.98
N ILE A 34 -34.29 6.02 -15.81
CA ILE A 34 -32.84 5.78 -15.76
C ILE A 34 -32.22 6.40 -14.50
N GLU A 35 -32.58 7.63 -14.13
CA GLU A 35 -31.97 8.33 -13.00
C GLU A 35 -32.36 7.65 -11.68
N ALA A 36 -33.65 7.31 -11.55
CA ALA A 36 -34.11 6.55 -10.39
C ALA A 36 -33.49 5.13 -10.35
N ALA A 37 -33.23 4.49 -11.50
CA ALA A 37 -32.53 3.22 -11.54
C ALA A 37 -31.05 3.34 -11.12
N ILE A 38 -30.38 4.44 -11.48
CA ILE A 38 -29.01 4.74 -11.04
C ILE A 38 -28.97 4.88 -9.51
N ASP A 39 -29.90 5.65 -8.93
CA ASP A 39 -29.99 5.82 -7.47
C ASP A 39 -30.30 4.50 -6.75
N TRP A 40 -31.15 3.66 -7.35
CA TRP A 40 -31.43 2.33 -6.83
C TRP A 40 -30.17 1.45 -6.84
N LEU A 41 -29.42 1.44 -7.95
CA LEU A 41 -28.16 0.70 -8.06
C LEU A 41 -27.13 1.18 -7.04
N ARG A 42 -27.02 2.49 -6.81
CA ARG A 42 -26.14 3.06 -5.80
C ARG A 42 -26.48 2.57 -4.40
N THR A 43 -27.77 2.57 -4.05
CA THR A 43 -28.26 2.06 -2.76
C THR A 43 -27.97 0.56 -2.60
N LYS A 44 -28.14 -0.23 -3.67
CA LYS A 44 -27.78 -1.66 -3.65
C LYS A 44 -26.28 -1.89 -3.59
N GLY A 45 -25.47 -1.03 -4.20
CA GLY A 45 -24.02 -1.07 -4.14
C GLY A 45 -23.50 -0.96 -2.71
N LEU A 46 -24.05 -0.03 -1.91
CA LEU A 46 -23.74 0.11 -0.49
C LEU A 46 -24.03 -1.19 0.29
N ALA A 47 -25.19 -1.79 0.07
CA ALA A 47 -25.55 -3.06 0.71
C ALA A 47 -24.63 -4.22 0.27
N ALA A 48 -24.27 -4.26 -1.01
CA ALA A 48 -23.37 -5.25 -1.58
C ALA A 48 -21.94 -5.10 -1.04
N ALA A 49 -21.48 -3.88 -0.79
CA ALA A 49 -20.19 -3.61 -0.18
C ALA A 49 -20.18 -4.01 1.31
N ALA A 50 -21.21 -3.63 2.06
CA ALA A 50 -21.36 -4.03 3.47
C ALA A 50 -21.40 -5.56 3.64
N LYS A 51 -21.99 -6.30 2.70
CA LYS A 51 -22.00 -7.77 2.73
C LYS A 51 -20.61 -8.39 2.46
N LYS A 52 -19.74 -7.69 1.71
CA LYS A 52 -18.41 -8.19 1.35
C LYS A 52 -17.30 -7.69 2.28
N SER A 53 -17.55 -6.65 3.08
CA SER A 53 -16.52 -6.02 3.93
C SER A 53 -15.87 -6.96 4.95
N GLY A 54 -16.54 -8.06 5.31
CA GLY A 54 -15.99 -9.09 6.20
C GLY A 54 -15.04 -10.09 5.53
N ARG A 55 -14.88 -10.06 4.21
CA ARG A 55 -13.98 -10.96 3.48
C ARG A 55 -12.56 -10.42 3.51
N VAL A 56 -11.58 -11.32 3.62
CA VAL A 56 -10.16 -10.95 3.67
C VAL A 56 -9.73 -10.34 2.33
N ALA A 57 -9.15 -9.14 2.38
CA ALA A 57 -8.59 -8.45 1.23
C ALA A 57 -7.08 -8.25 1.45
N ALA A 58 -6.27 -9.21 1.00
CA ALA A 58 -4.81 -9.20 1.15
C ALA A 58 -4.06 -8.89 -0.15
N GLU A 59 -4.74 -8.95 -1.30
CA GLU A 59 -4.20 -8.59 -2.61
C GLU A 59 -4.52 -7.12 -2.93
N GLY A 60 -4.27 -6.66 -4.17
CA GLY A 60 -4.52 -5.28 -4.60
C GLY A 60 -3.26 -4.56 -5.09
N LEU A 61 -3.12 -3.27 -4.78
CA LEU A 61 -2.00 -2.43 -5.23
C LEU A 61 -1.56 -1.40 -4.19
N VAL A 62 -0.26 -1.13 -4.21
CA VAL A 62 0.31 0.09 -3.66
C VAL A 62 0.40 1.13 -4.79
N GLY A 63 -0.24 2.28 -4.58
CA GLY A 63 -0.19 3.43 -5.49
C GLY A 63 0.70 4.53 -4.94
N VAL A 64 1.49 5.15 -5.80
CA VAL A 64 2.41 6.23 -5.46
C VAL A 64 2.20 7.39 -6.42
N ALA A 65 2.14 8.61 -5.87
CA ALA A 65 2.11 9.84 -6.63
C ALA A 65 3.11 10.83 -6.03
N SER A 66 3.74 11.64 -6.87
CA SER A 66 4.70 12.68 -6.46
C SER A 66 4.41 14.02 -7.13
N ALA A 67 4.83 15.09 -6.48
CA ALA A 67 4.91 16.45 -7.00
C ALA A 67 6.15 17.14 -6.40
N ASP A 68 6.34 18.44 -6.65
CA ASP A 68 7.50 19.17 -6.11
C ASP A 68 7.54 19.06 -4.58
N LYS A 69 8.63 18.47 -4.07
CA LYS A 69 8.92 18.28 -2.63
C LYS A 69 7.89 17.49 -1.82
N VAL A 70 6.94 16.81 -2.45
CA VAL A 70 5.92 16.01 -1.77
C VAL A 70 5.67 14.71 -2.53
N ALA A 71 5.51 13.61 -1.78
CA ALA A 71 5.05 12.36 -2.35
C ALA A 71 4.08 11.66 -1.41
N ALA A 72 3.12 10.95 -2.00
CA ALA A 72 2.12 10.16 -1.30
C ALA A 72 2.15 8.71 -1.78
N MET A 73 1.89 7.80 -0.86
CA MET A 73 1.74 6.39 -1.12
C MET A 73 0.47 5.89 -0.44
N VAL A 74 -0.30 5.06 -1.11
CA VAL A 74 -1.54 4.46 -0.59
C VAL A 74 -1.54 2.96 -0.85
N GLU A 75 -2.08 2.18 0.07
CA GLU A 75 -2.39 0.76 -0.15
C GLU A 75 -3.90 0.60 -0.29
N VAL A 76 -4.33 0.10 -1.45
CA VAL A 76 -5.71 -0.28 -1.71
C VAL A 76 -5.76 -1.78 -1.93
N ASN A 77 -6.46 -2.48 -1.05
CA ASN A 77 -6.54 -3.93 -1.08
C ASN A 77 -7.79 -4.43 -1.82
N ALA A 78 -7.69 -5.65 -2.35
CA ALA A 78 -8.75 -6.45 -2.94
C ALA A 78 -8.65 -7.91 -2.46
N GLU A 79 -9.66 -8.74 -2.75
CA GLU A 79 -9.64 -10.17 -2.39
C GLU A 79 -8.61 -10.92 -3.24
N THR A 80 -8.58 -10.67 -4.55
CA THR A 80 -7.73 -11.41 -5.51
C THR A 80 -6.71 -10.54 -6.25
N ASP A 81 -5.67 -11.17 -6.78
CA ASP A 81 -4.64 -10.52 -7.59
C ASP A 81 -5.13 -10.17 -9.01
N PHE A 82 -6.23 -10.78 -9.46
CA PHE A 82 -6.87 -10.44 -10.73
C PHE A 82 -7.40 -9.01 -10.73
N VAL A 83 -7.92 -8.53 -9.59
CA VAL A 83 -8.39 -7.14 -9.46
C VAL A 83 -7.25 -6.14 -9.64
N ALA A 84 -6.03 -6.47 -9.23
CA ALA A 84 -4.86 -5.62 -9.44
C ALA A 84 -4.57 -5.36 -10.94
N ARG A 85 -5.05 -6.23 -11.85
CA ARG A 85 -4.91 -6.07 -13.31
C ARG A 85 -6.09 -5.34 -13.96
N ASN A 86 -7.18 -5.10 -13.21
CA ASN A 86 -8.35 -4.39 -13.71
C ASN A 86 -8.05 -2.89 -13.89
N GLU A 87 -8.33 -2.34 -15.08
CA GLU A 87 -7.99 -0.95 -15.38
C GLU A 87 -8.74 0.06 -14.53
N SER A 88 -10.01 -0.20 -14.19
CA SER A 88 -10.81 0.70 -13.35
C SER A 88 -10.26 0.75 -11.93
N PHE A 89 -9.83 -0.41 -11.40
CA PHE A 89 -9.15 -0.48 -10.11
C PHE A 89 -7.81 0.27 -10.14
N GLN A 90 -6.98 0.06 -11.16
CA GLN A 90 -5.70 0.77 -11.30
C GLN A 90 -5.87 2.29 -11.38
N ASN A 91 -6.83 2.77 -12.19
CA ASN A 91 -7.13 4.20 -12.31
C ASN A 91 -7.64 4.78 -10.98
N PHE A 92 -8.43 4.01 -10.22
CA PHE A 92 -8.88 4.40 -8.89
C PHE A 92 -7.70 4.54 -7.92
N VAL A 93 -6.81 3.54 -7.83
CA VAL A 93 -5.64 3.59 -6.93
C VAL A 93 -4.73 4.77 -7.26
N GLU A 94 -4.48 5.02 -8.54
CA GLU A 94 -3.72 6.20 -8.99
C GLU A 94 -4.39 7.52 -8.55
N SER A 95 -5.71 7.62 -8.73
CA SER A 95 -6.48 8.79 -8.35
C SER A 95 -6.45 9.02 -6.83
N VAL A 96 -6.55 7.97 -6.03
CA VAL A 96 -6.47 8.04 -4.58
C VAL A 96 -5.08 8.49 -4.11
N ALA A 97 -3.99 8.01 -4.74
CA ALA A 97 -2.64 8.50 -4.46
C ALA A 97 -2.49 10.00 -4.77
N LYS A 98 -3.07 10.48 -5.89
CA LYS A 98 -3.11 11.90 -6.24
C LYS A 98 -3.98 12.74 -5.29
N VAL A 99 -5.03 12.17 -4.72
CA VAL A 99 -5.83 12.81 -3.66
C VAL A 99 -4.99 12.93 -2.40
N ALA A 100 -4.35 11.86 -1.95
CA ALA A 100 -3.52 11.85 -0.74
C ALA A 100 -2.40 12.90 -0.81
N LEU A 101 -1.79 13.11 -1.99
CA LEU A 101 -0.85 14.21 -2.22
C LEU A 101 -1.38 15.60 -1.84
N LYS A 102 -2.68 15.84 -2.02
CA LYS A 102 -3.33 17.14 -1.83
C LYS A 102 -3.90 17.30 -0.43
N VAL A 103 -4.47 16.24 0.13
CA VAL A 103 -5.25 16.29 1.37
C VAL A 103 -4.51 15.73 2.59
N GLY A 104 -3.36 15.08 2.38
CA GLY A 104 -2.58 14.45 3.44
C GLY A 104 -2.87 12.95 3.58
N GLU A 105 -2.37 12.35 4.67
CA GLU A 105 -2.43 10.90 4.92
C GLU A 105 -3.62 10.43 5.76
N ASP A 106 -4.48 11.35 6.22
CA ASP A 106 -5.68 11.01 6.96
C ASP A 106 -6.70 10.27 6.06
N LEU A 107 -7.04 9.04 6.43
CA LEU A 107 -7.88 8.18 5.59
C LEU A 107 -9.30 8.72 5.43
N GLU A 108 -9.85 9.38 6.45
CA GLU A 108 -11.20 9.92 6.38
C GLU A 108 -11.24 11.16 5.47
N ALA A 109 -10.23 12.02 5.54
CA ALA A 109 -10.05 13.12 4.60
C ALA A 109 -9.87 12.63 3.15
N ILE A 110 -9.07 11.58 2.93
CA ILE A 110 -8.90 10.97 1.60
C ILE A 110 -10.24 10.39 1.11
N LYS A 111 -10.96 9.63 1.94
CA LYS A 111 -12.26 9.03 1.60
C LYS A 111 -13.32 10.08 1.23
N ALA A 112 -13.32 11.23 1.90
CA ALA A 112 -14.26 12.32 1.68
C ALA A 112 -13.95 13.16 0.43
N ALA A 113 -12.72 13.12 -0.09
CA ALA A 113 -12.32 13.93 -1.23
C ALA A 113 -13.03 13.48 -2.53
N THR A 114 -13.37 14.46 -3.36
CA THR A 114 -14.04 14.24 -4.66
C THR A 114 -13.04 13.92 -5.76
N LEU A 115 -13.33 12.88 -6.54
CA LEU A 115 -12.59 12.48 -7.73
C LEU A 115 -13.11 13.19 -8.98
N GLU A 116 -12.37 13.09 -10.09
CA GLU A 116 -12.79 13.63 -11.39
C GLU A 116 -14.10 13.01 -11.90
N THR A 117 -14.45 11.82 -11.42
CA THR A 117 -15.74 11.16 -11.70
C THR A 117 -16.94 11.89 -11.06
N GLY A 118 -16.69 12.87 -10.18
CA GLY A 118 -17.70 13.57 -9.39
C GLY A 118 -18.14 12.82 -8.13
N ARG A 119 -17.67 11.58 -7.92
CA ARG A 119 -17.90 10.81 -6.69
C ARG A 119 -16.81 11.10 -5.65
N THR A 120 -17.12 10.89 -4.38
CA THR A 120 -16.07 10.81 -3.36
C THR A 120 -15.23 9.55 -3.55
N VAL A 121 -14.02 9.50 -2.97
CA VAL A 121 -13.21 8.27 -2.95
C VAL A 121 -13.97 7.10 -2.33
N ALA A 122 -14.74 7.34 -1.25
CA ALA A 122 -15.56 6.31 -0.61
C ALA A 122 -16.69 5.80 -1.52
N ASP A 123 -17.37 6.71 -2.22
CA ASP A 123 -18.45 6.34 -3.14
C ASP A 123 -17.92 5.58 -4.36
N GLU A 124 -16.77 5.99 -4.91
CA GLU A 124 -16.13 5.30 -6.03
C GLU A 124 -15.63 3.92 -5.61
N LEU A 125 -15.05 3.78 -4.41
CA LEU A 125 -14.67 2.47 -3.87
C LEU A 125 -15.88 1.55 -3.74
N THR A 126 -16.98 2.06 -3.18
CA THR A 126 -18.26 1.32 -3.07
C THR A 126 -18.78 0.91 -4.44
N HIS A 127 -18.68 1.79 -5.43
CA HIS A 127 -19.07 1.50 -6.80
C HIS A 127 -18.24 0.35 -7.39
N LEU A 128 -16.92 0.36 -7.22
CA LEU A 128 -16.04 -0.71 -7.68
C LEU A 128 -16.36 -2.04 -7.01
N VAL A 129 -16.63 -2.05 -5.70
CA VAL A 129 -17.04 -3.27 -4.97
C VAL A 129 -18.37 -3.84 -5.51
N ALA A 130 -19.28 -2.97 -5.95
CA ALA A 130 -20.55 -3.36 -6.53
C ALA A 130 -20.42 -3.91 -7.97
N THR A 131 -19.56 -3.32 -8.79
CA THR A 131 -19.41 -3.68 -10.21
C THR A 131 -18.41 -4.81 -10.45
N ILE A 132 -17.30 -4.84 -9.70
CA ILE A 132 -16.29 -5.92 -9.77
C ILE A 132 -16.73 -7.12 -8.93
N GLY A 133 -17.37 -6.90 -7.79
CA GLY A 133 -17.92 -7.97 -6.97
C GLY A 133 -16.97 -8.57 -5.94
N GLU A 134 -15.85 -7.91 -5.65
CA GLU A 134 -14.92 -8.25 -4.56
C GLU A 134 -14.91 -7.17 -3.49
N ASN A 135 -14.57 -7.55 -2.26
CA ASN A 135 -14.23 -6.61 -1.19
C ASN A 135 -12.99 -5.81 -1.59
N MET A 136 -13.06 -4.50 -1.36
CA MET A 136 -11.95 -3.60 -1.60
C MET A 136 -11.89 -2.56 -0.49
N THR A 137 -10.67 -2.21 -0.07
CA THR A 137 -10.48 -1.27 1.04
C THR A 137 -9.32 -0.32 0.76
N LEU A 138 -9.49 0.96 1.07
CA LEU A 138 -8.36 1.88 1.26
C LEU A 138 -7.81 1.64 2.66
N ARG A 139 -6.65 0.99 2.75
CA ARG A 139 -6.14 0.45 4.01
C ARG A 139 -5.27 1.44 4.77
N ARG A 140 -4.32 2.07 4.08
CA ARG A 140 -3.37 3.02 4.68
C ARG A 140 -2.85 3.99 3.63
N ALA A 141 -2.42 5.14 4.10
CA ALA A 141 -1.77 6.18 3.31
C ALA A 141 -0.55 6.70 4.07
N ARG A 142 0.44 7.18 3.33
CA ARG A 142 1.59 7.89 3.86
C ARG A 142 1.93 9.07 2.97
N VAL A 143 2.22 10.21 3.57
CA VAL A 143 2.67 11.40 2.85
C VAL A 143 3.93 11.94 3.51
N PHE A 144 4.93 12.28 2.69
CA PHE A 144 6.08 13.06 3.13
C PHE A 144 6.15 14.37 2.37
N THR A 145 6.63 15.40 3.05
CA THR A 145 6.96 16.70 2.46
C THR A 145 8.30 17.14 3.01
N VAL A 146 9.13 17.76 2.17
CA VAL A 146 10.40 18.38 2.58
C VAL A 146 10.40 19.87 2.28
N PRO A 147 11.05 20.72 3.10
CA PRO A 147 11.14 22.16 2.81
C PRO A 147 12.05 22.44 1.59
N SER A 148 13.05 21.58 1.37
CA SER A 148 14.02 21.64 0.27
C SER A 148 14.53 20.24 -0.04
N GLY A 149 14.90 19.98 -1.29
CA GLY A 149 15.29 18.63 -1.77
C GLY A 149 14.12 17.93 -2.45
N VAL A 150 14.02 16.61 -2.28
CA VAL A 150 13.06 15.76 -2.99
C VAL A 150 12.42 14.73 -2.05
N VAL A 151 11.19 14.33 -2.33
CA VAL A 151 10.63 13.09 -1.79
C VAL A 151 10.66 12.07 -2.92
N ALA A 152 11.72 11.27 -2.96
CA ALA A 152 11.93 10.29 -4.01
C ALA A 152 11.00 9.08 -3.81
N THR A 153 10.60 8.47 -4.93
CA THR A 153 9.68 7.33 -4.95
C THR A 153 10.32 6.13 -5.62
N TYR A 154 10.06 4.94 -5.08
CA TYR A 154 10.40 3.68 -5.75
C TYR A 154 9.21 2.72 -5.69
N VAL A 155 8.93 2.05 -6.80
CA VAL A 155 7.87 1.03 -6.91
C VAL A 155 8.49 -0.26 -7.44
N HIS A 156 8.27 -1.36 -6.73
CA HIS A 156 8.71 -2.70 -7.13
C HIS A 156 7.52 -3.58 -7.54
N GLY A 157 7.73 -4.43 -8.55
CA GLY A 157 6.66 -5.22 -9.15
C GLY A 157 5.61 -4.34 -9.83
N ALA A 158 6.06 -3.31 -10.55
CA ALA A 158 5.19 -2.32 -11.16
C ALA A 158 4.34 -2.93 -12.29
N LEU A 159 3.02 -2.71 -12.25
CA LEU A 159 2.11 -3.02 -13.36
C LEU A 159 1.97 -1.82 -14.31
N ARG A 160 2.03 -0.61 -13.75
CA ARG A 160 2.05 0.69 -14.45
C ARG A 160 2.96 1.65 -13.67
N PRO A 161 3.38 2.78 -14.27
CA PRO A 161 4.08 3.83 -13.52
C PRO A 161 3.31 4.20 -12.25
N GLY A 162 3.99 4.18 -11.10
CA GLY A 162 3.39 4.50 -9.80
C GLY A 162 2.55 3.40 -9.14
N LEU A 163 2.29 2.25 -9.80
CA LEU A 163 1.44 1.19 -9.25
C LEU A 163 2.18 -0.15 -9.19
N GLY A 164 2.27 -0.77 -8.01
CA GLY A 164 2.95 -2.06 -7.85
C GLY A 164 2.67 -2.77 -6.53
N LYS A 165 3.49 -3.79 -6.22
CA LYS A 165 3.35 -4.60 -4.99
C LYS A 165 4.09 -4.00 -3.80
N ILE A 166 5.13 -3.22 -4.05
CA ILE A 166 5.89 -2.51 -3.03
C ILE A 166 6.00 -1.06 -3.47
N GLY A 167 5.70 -0.14 -2.58
CA GLY A 167 6.02 1.27 -2.75
C GLY A 167 6.95 1.73 -1.63
N VAL A 168 7.83 2.67 -1.95
CA VAL A 168 8.73 3.31 -1.00
C VAL A 168 8.75 4.81 -1.26
N LEU A 169 8.67 5.58 -0.17
CA LEU A 169 8.94 7.00 -0.15
C LEU A 169 10.25 7.25 0.60
N ALA A 170 11.12 8.10 0.08
CA ALA A 170 12.36 8.54 0.74
C ALA A 170 12.42 10.07 0.74
N ALA A 171 12.26 10.68 1.91
CA ALA A 171 12.28 12.12 2.08
C ALA A 171 13.73 12.61 2.26
N VAL A 172 14.29 13.23 1.23
CA VAL A 172 15.69 13.68 1.19
C VAL A 172 15.73 15.20 1.20
N GLU A 173 16.22 15.77 2.30
CA GLU A 173 16.56 17.17 2.39
C GLU A 173 17.91 17.44 1.71
N ALA A 174 17.91 18.43 0.82
CA ALA A 174 19.11 18.85 0.10
C ALA A 174 19.03 20.33 -0.31
N PRO A 175 20.18 21.00 -0.60
CA PRO A 175 20.19 22.40 -1.06
C PRO A 175 19.54 22.61 -2.42
N THR A 176 19.58 21.60 -3.29
CA THR A 176 19.00 21.57 -4.63
C THR A 176 18.04 20.37 -4.76
N ALA A 177 17.25 20.36 -5.84
CA ALA A 177 16.41 19.23 -6.23
C ALA A 177 16.80 18.79 -7.66
N ASP A 178 18.10 18.57 -7.85
CA ASP A 178 18.62 18.13 -9.15
C ASP A 178 18.45 16.61 -9.36
N GLU A 179 18.62 16.19 -10.61
CA GLU A 179 18.45 14.80 -11.05
C GLU A 179 19.35 13.83 -10.27
N ALA A 180 20.53 14.26 -9.82
CA ALA A 180 21.43 13.42 -9.04
C ALA A 180 20.86 13.11 -7.65
N ILE A 181 20.22 14.09 -7.01
CA ILE A 181 19.56 13.90 -5.71
C ILE A 181 18.31 13.02 -5.87
N GLU A 182 17.54 13.22 -6.94
CA GLU A 182 16.39 12.36 -7.24
C GLU A 182 16.83 10.91 -7.49
N GLN A 183 17.89 10.70 -8.27
CA GLN A 183 18.47 9.38 -8.51
C GLN A 183 18.96 8.73 -7.23
N LEU A 184 19.68 9.47 -6.37
CA LEU A 184 20.13 8.97 -5.07
C LEU A 184 18.96 8.58 -4.18
N GLY A 185 17.93 9.42 -4.07
CA GLY A 185 16.72 9.11 -3.31
C GLY A 185 16.00 7.86 -3.84
N ARG A 186 15.96 7.68 -5.17
CA ARG A 186 15.40 6.46 -5.79
C ARG A 186 16.23 5.22 -5.46
N GLN A 187 17.56 5.34 -5.44
CA GLN A 187 18.45 4.25 -5.00
C GLN A 187 18.24 3.90 -3.53
N VAL A 188 17.98 4.89 -2.68
CA VAL A 188 17.60 4.67 -1.27
C VAL A 188 16.27 3.91 -1.22
N GLY A 189 15.30 4.30 -2.04
CA GLY A 189 14.04 3.58 -2.19
C GLY A 189 14.22 2.11 -2.58
N MET A 190 15.12 1.81 -3.52
CA MET A 190 15.46 0.43 -3.90
C MET A 190 16.09 -0.36 -2.75
N HIS A 191 17.00 0.28 -2.02
CA HIS A 191 17.65 -0.32 -0.86
C HIS A 191 16.62 -0.68 0.22
N VAL A 192 15.80 0.28 0.62
CA VAL A 192 14.71 0.08 1.60
C VAL A 192 13.74 -1.02 1.16
N ALA A 193 13.37 -1.07 -0.13
CA ALA A 193 12.48 -2.11 -0.65
C ALA A 193 13.06 -3.53 -0.44
N ALA A 194 14.39 -3.67 -0.58
CA ALA A 194 15.10 -4.93 -0.46
C ALA A 194 15.44 -5.31 1.00
N THR A 195 15.91 -4.34 1.81
CA THR A 195 16.45 -4.61 3.16
C THR A 195 15.44 -4.45 4.28
N ARG A 196 14.29 -3.82 4.03
CA ARG A 196 13.17 -3.67 4.99
C ARG A 196 13.62 -3.12 6.37
N PRO A 197 14.36 -2.00 6.42
CA PRO A 197 14.77 -1.42 7.70
C PRO A 197 13.53 -1.04 8.53
N SER A 198 13.62 -1.24 9.83
CA SER A 198 12.56 -0.91 10.80
C SER A 198 12.67 0.53 11.31
N ALA A 199 13.86 1.14 11.24
CA ALA A 199 14.10 2.51 11.67
C ALA A 199 15.11 3.26 10.78
N LEU A 200 15.05 4.59 10.81
CA LEU A 200 15.99 5.45 10.10
C LEU A 200 17.37 5.44 10.77
N ASP A 201 17.39 5.74 12.06
CA ASP A 201 18.57 5.78 12.91
C ASP A 201 18.33 4.98 14.20
N VAL A 202 19.40 4.74 14.96
CA VAL A 202 19.35 3.94 16.20
C VAL A 202 18.43 4.58 17.25
N SER A 203 18.36 5.91 17.31
CA SER A 203 17.47 6.63 18.23
C SER A 203 15.98 6.50 17.87
N SER A 204 15.68 6.11 16.64
CA SER A 204 14.31 5.94 16.14
C SER A 204 13.78 4.51 16.34
N LEU A 205 14.59 3.58 16.83
CA LEU A 205 14.14 2.23 17.19
C LEU A 205 13.35 2.24 18.50
N ASP A 206 12.36 1.36 18.61
CA ASP A 206 11.68 1.10 19.89
C ASP A 206 12.70 0.56 20.90
N PRO A 207 12.96 1.26 22.03
CA PRO A 207 13.87 0.77 23.06
C PRO A 207 13.47 -0.62 23.58
N ALA A 208 12.17 -0.95 23.56
CA ALA A 208 11.70 -2.26 24.00
C ALA A 208 12.10 -3.39 23.03
N GLU A 209 12.21 -3.13 21.72
CA GLU A 209 12.74 -4.10 20.76
C GLU A 209 14.23 -4.37 21.01
N VAL A 210 15.01 -3.30 21.22
CA VAL A 210 16.44 -3.40 21.50
C VAL A 210 16.72 -4.18 22.78
N GLU A 211 15.95 -3.92 23.84
CA GLU A 211 16.11 -4.61 25.12
C GLU A 211 15.68 -6.08 25.03
N ARG A 212 14.57 -6.37 24.33
CA ARG A 212 14.15 -7.75 24.06
C ARG A 212 15.24 -8.52 23.32
N GLU A 213 15.79 -7.95 22.24
CA GLU A 213 16.85 -8.56 21.46
C GLU A 213 18.11 -8.77 22.31
N ARG A 214 18.51 -7.76 23.10
CA ARG A 214 19.65 -7.87 24.03
C ARG A 214 19.46 -9.02 25.02
N ALA A 215 18.28 -9.14 25.64
CA ALA A 215 18.01 -10.21 26.59
C ALA A 215 18.14 -11.60 25.96
N VAL A 216 17.60 -11.78 24.74
CA VAL A 216 17.74 -13.03 23.97
C VAL A 216 19.21 -13.34 23.70
N LEU A 217 19.99 -12.35 23.26
CA LEU A 217 21.41 -12.53 22.95
C LEU A 217 22.26 -12.85 24.19
N VAL A 218 21.95 -12.27 25.35
CA VAL A 218 22.59 -12.60 26.63
C VAL A 218 22.32 -14.05 26.99
N GLU A 219 21.06 -14.49 26.96
CA GLU A 219 20.67 -15.85 27.32
C GLU A 219 21.32 -16.88 26.39
N GLN A 220 21.29 -16.64 25.08
CA GLN A 220 22.00 -17.48 24.09
C GLN A 220 23.50 -17.54 24.36
N SER A 221 24.11 -16.44 24.79
CA SER A 221 25.55 -16.37 25.05
C SER A 221 25.94 -17.07 26.35
N ARG A 222 25.06 -17.07 27.38
CA ARG A 222 25.27 -17.81 28.64
C ARG A 222 25.34 -19.32 28.43
N ALA A 223 24.56 -19.85 27.50
CA ALA A 223 24.61 -21.26 27.12
C ALA A 223 26.01 -21.71 26.59
N SER A 224 26.89 -20.77 26.21
CA SER A 224 28.24 -21.08 25.76
C SER A 224 29.26 -21.33 26.89
N GLY A 225 28.89 -21.12 28.15
CA GLY A 225 29.76 -21.37 29.32
C GLY A 225 30.97 -20.43 29.45
N LYS A 226 30.99 -19.33 28.69
CA LYS A 226 32.07 -18.33 28.73
C LYS A 226 31.94 -17.39 29.93
N PRO A 227 33.03 -16.75 30.40
CA PRO A 227 32.97 -15.71 31.43
C PRO A 227 32.07 -14.52 31.05
N GLU A 228 31.42 -13.88 32.03
CA GLU A 228 30.46 -12.78 31.81
C GLU A 228 31.06 -11.61 31.01
N ALA A 229 32.32 -11.23 31.27
CA ALA A 229 33.00 -10.18 30.51
C ALA A 229 33.21 -10.51 29.03
N ILE A 230 33.28 -11.80 28.67
CA ILE A 230 33.34 -12.24 27.26
C ILE A 230 31.92 -12.24 26.66
N ILE A 231 30.92 -12.65 27.45
CA ILE A 231 29.51 -12.63 27.06
C ILE A 231 29.07 -11.18 26.73
N GLU A 232 29.39 -10.21 27.59
CA GLU A 232 29.05 -8.80 27.35
C GLU A 232 29.62 -8.29 26.02
N LYS A 233 30.90 -8.54 25.74
CA LYS A 233 31.54 -8.16 24.47
C LYS A 233 30.92 -8.87 23.27
N MET A 234 30.52 -10.14 23.42
CA MET A 234 29.84 -10.89 22.37
C MET A 234 28.45 -10.29 22.07
N VAL A 235 27.69 -9.98 23.11
CA VAL A 235 26.36 -9.36 22.99
C VAL A 235 26.46 -7.98 22.35
N GLU A 236 27.42 -7.15 22.76
CA GLU A 236 27.66 -5.84 22.15
C GLU A 236 27.93 -5.94 20.64
N GLY A 237 28.80 -6.88 20.24
CA GLY A 237 29.08 -7.13 18.82
C GLY A 237 27.86 -7.62 18.04
N ARG A 238 26.98 -8.42 18.66
CA ARG A 238 25.74 -8.89 18.02
C ARG A 238 24.66 -7.80 17.95
N ILE A 239 24.54 -6.97 18.98
CA ILE A 239 23.64 -5.80 18.96
C ILE A 239 24.08 -4.81 17.86
N ARG A 240 25.38 -4.63 17.66
CA ARG A 240 25.87 -3.84 16.53
C ARG A 240 25.43 -4.41 15.18
N LYS A 241 25.49 -5.73 15.00
CA LYS A 241 24.99 -6.39 13.79
C LYS A 241 23.48 -6.25 13.63
N PHE A 242 22.72 -6.37 14.72
CA PHE A 242 21.29 -6.11 14.72
C PHE A 242 20.97 -4.71 14.19
N TYR A 243 21.69 -3.67 14.65
CA TYR A 243 21.54 -2.33 14.08
C TYR A 243 21.90 -2.27 12.59
N GLU A 244 22.96 -2.94 12.15
CA GLU A 244 23.32 -3.04 10.73
C GLU A 244 22.25 -3.78 9.89
N GLU A 245 21.36 -4.56 10.52
CA GLU A 245 20.25 -5.25 9.86
C GLU A 245 18.96 -4.43 9.85
N VAL A 246 18.62 -3.72 10.93
CA VAL A 246 17.29 -3.06 11.07
C VAL A 246 17.30 -1.54 10.96
N VAL A 247 18.48 -0.89 11.03
CA VAL A 247 18.60 0.58 10.97
C VAL A 247 19.16 1.00 9.61
N LEU A 248 18.35 1.73 8.84
CA LEU A 248 18.69 2.14 7.48
C LEU A 248 20.06 2.82 7.38
N LEU A 249 20.35 3.79 8.25
CA LEU A 249 21.61 4.52 8.20
C LEU A 249 22.85 3.66 8.56
N GLU A 250 22.65 2.53 9.23
CA GLU A 250 23.73 1.60 9.59
C GLU A 250 23.90 0.44 8.59
N GLN A 251 22.90 0.22 7.72
CA GLN A 251 22.93 -0.82 6.69
C GLN A 251 24.05 -0.60 5.67
N VAL A 252 24.61 -1.72 5.19
CA VAL A 252 25.52 -1.75 4.04
C VAL A 252 24.73 -1.53 2.77
N TRP A 253 25.20 -0.61 1.94
CA TRP A 253 24.54 -0.15 0.74
C TRP A 253 24.47 -1.25 -0.31
N VAL A 254 23.26 -1.64 -0.70
CA VAL A 254 23.06 -2.78 -1.62
C VAL A 254 23.62 -2.57 -3.02
N HIS A 255 23.87 -1.32 -3.41
CA HIS A 255 24.33 -1.01 -4.76
C HIS A 255 25.84 -1.20 -4.93
N ASP A 256 26.63 -1.10 -3.86
CA ASP A 256 28.08 -1.35 -3.90
C ASP A 256 28.53 -2.51 -2.98
N GLY A 257 27.72 -2.91 -2.01
CA GLY A 257 28.00 -4.01 -1.09
C GLY A 257 29.08 -3.70 -0.05
N GLU A 258 29.52 -2.45 0.07
CA GLU A 258 30.68 -2.08 0.89
C GLU A 258 30.41 -0.87 1.79
N THR A 259 29.85 0.21 1.25
CA THR A 259 29.70 1.47 2.00
C THR A 259 28.43 1.47 2.84
N ARG A 260 28.37 2.26 3.92
CA ARG A 260 27.11 2.41 4.68
C ARG A 260 26.24 3.50 4.06
N VAL A 261 24.92 3.35 4.19
CA VAL A 261 23.95 4.34 3.69
C VAL A 261 24.26 5.74 4.21
N LYS A 262 24.57 5.90 5.50
CA LYS A 262 24.92 7.21 6.08
C LYS A 262 26.13 7.86 5.43
N ASP A 263 27.13 7.06 5.02
CA ASP A 263 28.34 7.58 4.41
C ASP A 263 28.09 7.99 2.95
N VAL A 264 27.24 7.24 2.24
CA VAL A 264 26.75 7.60 0.90
C VAL A 264 26.00 8.93 0.92
N LEU A 265 25.04 9.10 1.84
CA LEU A 265 24.28 10.34 2.00
C LEU A 265 25.18 11.53 2.39
N LYS A 266 26.10 11.31 3.34
CA LYS A 266 27.06 12.32 3.77
C LYS A 266 27.97 12.78 2.64
N LYS A 267 28.48 11.84 1.82
CA LYS A 267 29.32 12.16 0.66
C LYS A 267 28.57 12.99 -0.38
N ALA A 268 27.27 12.73 -0.56
CA ALA A 268 26.40 13.51 -1.45
C ALA A 268 25.96 14.86 -0.85
N GLY A 269 26.23 15.13 0.44
CA GLY A 269 25.84 16.38 1.08
C GLY A 269 24.34 16.51 1.32
N VAL A 270 23.63 15.39 1.46
CA VAL A 270 22.17 15.34 1.67
C VAL A 270 21.82 14.72 3.03
N LYS A 271 20.57 14.92 3.47
CA LYS A 271 20.04 14.34 4.70
C LYS A 271 18.75 13.58 4.40
N LEU A 272 18.73 12.29 4.71
CA LEU A 272 17.48 11.52 4.70
C LEU A 272 16.73 11.81 6.00
N VAL A 273 15.53 12.38 5.90
CA VAL A 273 14.73 12.79 7.07
C VAL A 273 13.55 11.86 7.37
N GLY A 274 13.25 10.96 6.45
CA GLY A 274 12.21 9.97 6.63
C GLY A 274 12.16 9.00 5.47
N PHE A 275 11.63 7.82 5.73
CA PHE A 275 11.25 6.87 4.71
C PHE A 275 10.01 6.11 5.18
N ASP A 276 9.29 5.51 4.24
CA ASP A 276 8.28 4.51 4.54
C ASP A 276 8.20 3.52 3.37
N ARG A 277 7.81 2.29 3.67
CA ARG A 277 7.73 1.17 2.74
C ARG A 277 6.42 0.43 2.97
N PHE A 278 5.58 0.38 1.96
CA PHE A 278 4.42 -0.51 1.97
C PHE A 278 4.75 -1.76 1.16
N GLN A 279 4.56 -2.92 1.78
CA GLN A 279 4.36 -4.18 1.08
C GLN A 279 2.87 -4.49 1.07
N LEU A 280 2.33 -4.75 -0.12
CA LEU A 280 0.94 -5.17 -0.27
C LEU A 280 0.61 -6.37 0.63
N GLY A 281 -0.47 -6.27 1.40
CA GLY A 281 -0.98 -7.34 2.27
C GLY A 281 -0.17 -7.57 3.54
N GLU A 282 0.85 -6.77 3.81
CA GLU A 282 1.72 -6.95 4.97
C GLU A 282 0.93 -6.90 6.28
N GLY A 283 1.02 -7.95 7.10
CA GLY A 283 0.29 -8.09 8.35
C GLY A 283 -1.17 -8.53 8.21
N ILE A 284 -1.62 -8.93 7.01
CA ILE A 284 -2.92 -9.57 6.78
C ILE A 284 -2.71 -11.08 6.67
N GLU A 285 -3.32 -11.84 7.58
CA GLU A 285 -3.35 -13.30 7.48
C GLU A 285 -4.29 -13.70 6.33
N LYS A 286 -3.78 -14.53 5.43
CA LYS A 286 -4.54 -15.12 4.33
C LYS A 286 -4.79 -16.58 4.69
N GLU A 287 -6.05 -16.99 4.71
CA GLU A 287 -6.37 -18.42 4.81
C GLU A 287 -5.85 -19.11 3.53
N GLU A 288 -5.07 -20.19 3.69
CA GLU A 288 -4.70 -21.04 2.57
C GLU A 288 -5.88 -21.95 2.24
N ASP A 289 -6.53 -21.70 1.11
CA ASP A 289 -7.60 -22.57 0.62
C ASP A 289 -6.99 -23.85 0.01
N ASP A 290 -7.32 -25.00 0.59
CA ASP A 290 -7.01 -26.30 -0.01
C ASP A 290 -8.01 -26.59 -1.13
N PHE A 291 -7.64 -26.16 -2.34
CA PHE A 291 -8.45 -26.35 -3.53
C PHE A 291 -8.80 -27.83 -3.79
N ALA A 292 -7.91 -28.76 -3.43
CA ALA A 292 -8.20 -30.18 -3.58
C ALA A 292 -9.29 -30.63 -2.60
N ALA A 293 -9.23 -30.18 -1.35
CA ALA A 293 -10.26 -30.45 -0.36
C ALA A 293 -11.60 -29.75 -0.68
N GLU A 294 -11.59 -28.56 -1.27
CA GLU A 294 -12.79 -27.89 -1.74
C GLU A 294 -13.45 -28.64 -2.90
N VAL A 295 -12.65 -29.04 -3.90
CA VAL A 295 -13.13 -29.86 -5.02
C VAL A 295 -13.67 -31.20 -4.53
N ALA A 296 -13.00 -31.84 -3.58
CA ALA A 296 -13.44 -33.08 -2.94
C ALA A 296 -14.81 -32.91 -2.26
N LYS A 297 -14.98 -31.86 -1.44
CA LYS A 297 -16.24 -31.52 -0.76
C LYS A 297 -17.40 -31.26 -1.75
N VAL A 298 -17.15 -30.54 -2.84
CA VAL A 298 -18.19 -30.23 -3.85
C VAL A 298 -18.49 -31.46 -4.73
N ALA A 299 -17.49 -32.28 -5.02
CA ALA A 299 -17.64 -33.52 -5.79
C ALA A 299 -18.22 -34.69 -4.96
N GLY A 300 -18.28 -34.55 -3.63
CA GLY A 300 -18.76 -35.58 -2.72
C GLY A 300 -17.82 -36.79 -2.58
N VAL A 301 -16.52 -36.58 -2.77
CA VAL A 301 -15.46 -37.60 -2.64
C VAL A 301 -14.50 -37.20 -1.52
#